data_AF-A0A7E6EH22-F1
#
_entry.id   AF-A0A7E6EH22-F1
#
_cell.length_a   1.000
_cell.length_b   1.000
_cell.length_c   1.000
_cell.angle_alpha   90.00
_cell.angle_beta   90.00
_cell.angle_gamma   90.00
#
_symmetry.space_group_name_H-M   'P 1'
#
loop_
_entity.id
_entity.type
_entity.pdbx_description
1 polymer ?
#
loop_
_entity_poly.entity_id
_entity_poly.type
_entity_poly.pdbx_seq_one_letter_code
_entity_poly.pdbx_strand_id
1 'polypeptide(L)'
;VCNLASISLSAFVVNGVFDYGLLEYIVGVIVKNLNRVIDINHYPIPEAKLSNLRHRPIGIGVQGLADCFCMLRYPFDSEEAREVNINIFETIYYSALKKSCLLAQEYGPYESYPGSPISQGILQHDMWGVSDSSRHDWAALRADIAKYGVRNSLLIAPMPTATTAQIFGNNESIEPFTSNFYTRRVLSGEFQVVNKYLLKDLVDAGLWNDDMKNVLLHFNGSVQVGFFVFFNLEHFIDSRRTQKFV
;
A
#
# COMPACT_ATOMS: atom_id res chain seq x y z
N VAL A 1 -17.46 -5.55 -11.82
CA VAL A 1 -17.51 -5.78 -10.35
C VAL A 1 -16.09 -5.65 -9.81
N CYS A 2 -15.91 -5.06 -8.64
CA CYS A 2 -14.58 -4.89 -8.03
C CYS A 2 -14.42 -5.88 -6.87
N ASN A 3 -13.45 -6.80 -6.98
CA ASN A 3 -13.11 -7.76 -5.93
C ASN A 3 -11.83 -7.24 -5.26
N LEU A 4 -11.95 -6.66 -4.07
CA LEU A 4 -10.93 -5.80 -3.48
C LEU A 4 -10.28 -6.41 -2.23
N ALA A 5 -8.97 -6.17 -2.07
CA ALA A 5 -8.25 -6.37 -0.81
C ALA A 5 -7.11 -5.35 -0.70
N SER A 6 -6.71 -5.01 0.53
CA SER A 6 -5.57 -4.12 0.79
C SER A 6 -4.49 -4.79 1.63
N ILE A 7 -3.23 -4.52 1.29
CA ILE A 7 -2.04 -5.00 2.00
C ILE A 7 -1.62 -3.97 3.04
N SER A 8 -1.45 -4.40 4.31
CA SER A 8 -0.91 -3.56 5.38
C SER A 8 0.61 -3.46 5.28
N LEU A 9 1.13 -2.43 4.61
CA LEU A 9 2.57 -2.31 4.30
C LEU A 9 3.46 -2.21 5.54
N SER A 10 2.97 -1.62 6.63
CA SER A 10 3.66 -1.55 7.92
C SER A 10 4.05 -2.92 8.48
N ALA A 11 3.29 -3.98 8.17
CA ALA A 11 3.56 -5.34 8.66
C ALA A 11 4.80 -5.99 8.03
N PHE A 12 5.32 -5.42 6.93
CA PHE A 12 6.48 -5.92 6.21
C PHE A 12 7.77 -5.22 6.65
N VAL A 13 7.71 -4.26 7.57
CA VAL A 13 8.91 -3.61 8.10
C VAL A 13 9.38 -4.35 9.35
N VAL A 14 10.47 -5.10 9.22
CA VAL A 14 11.09 -5.90 10.28
C VAL A 14 12.47 -5.34 10.58
N ASN A 15 12.70 -4.92 11.83
CA ASN A 15 13.99 -4.34 12.28
C ASN A 15 14.49 -3.18 11.40
N GLY A 16 13.57 -2.34 10.91
CA GLY A 16 13.91 -1.19 10.05
C GLY A 16 14.23 -1.55 8.59
N VAL A 17 13.94 -2.77 8.16
CA VAL A 17 14.11 -3.23 6.77
C VAL A 17 12.78 -3.73 6.21
N PHE A 18 12.50 -3.44 4.95
CA PHE A 18 11.30 -3.91 4.27
C PHE A 18 11.49 -5.34 3.73
N ASP A 19 10.61 -6.26 4.13
CA ASP A 19 10.63 -7.66 3.71
C ASP A 19 9.81 -7.87 2.42
N TYR A 20 10.51 -7.82 1.29
CA TYR A 20 9.91 -8.03 -0.02
C TYR A 20 9.55 -9.50 -0.28
N GLY A 21 10.29 -10.47 0.29
CA GLY A 21 9.99 -11.89 0.10
C GLY A 21 8.65 -12.27 0.74
N LEU A 22 8.38 -11.74 1.94
CA LEU A 22 7.08 -11.88 2.58
C LEU A 22 5.97 -11.18 1.78
N LEU A 23 6.25 -10.01 1.20
CA LEU A 23 5.29 -9.29 0.34
C LEU A 23 4.90 -10.14 -0.89
N GLU A 24 5.87 -10.73 -1.58
CA GLU A 24 5.61 -11.61 -2.74
C GLU A 24 4.68 -12.77 -2.36
N TYR A 25 4.97 -13.43 -1.24
CA TYR A 25 4.16 -14.54 -0.74
C TYR A 25 2.71 -14.10 -0.45
N ILE A 26 2.54 -13.01 0.30
CA ILE A 26 1.22 -12.49 0.67
C ILE A 26 0.42 -12.05 -0.56
N VAL A 27 1.05 -11.39 -1.53
CA VAL A 27 0.39 -11.02 -2.80
C VAL A 27 -0.13 -12.26 -3.52
N GLY A 28 0.66 -13.33 -3.57
CA GLY A 28 0.23 -14.61 -4.15
C GLY A 28 -0.98 -15.22 -3.44
N VAL A 29 -1.06 -15.11 -2.11
CA VAL A 29 -2.23 -15.54 -1.34
C VAL A 29 -3.45 -14.69 -1.69
N ILE A 30 -3.30 -13.36 -1.75
CA ILE A 30 -4.39 -12.42 -2.05
C ILE A 30 -4.95 -12.67 -3.45
N VAL A 31 -4.10 -12.85 -4.48
CA VAL A 31 -4.58 -13.16 -5.84
C VAL A 31 -5.41 -14.45 -5.85
N LYS A 32 -4.96 -15.51 -5.17
CA LYS A 32 -5.73 -16.76 -5.06
C LYS A 32 -7.09 -16.53 -4.40
N ASN A 33 -7.10 -15.78 -3.30
CA ASN A 33 -8.32 -15.49 -2.54
C ASN A 33 -9.31 -14.65 -3.37
N LEU A 34 -8.86 -13.56 -3.98
CA LEU A 34 -9.71 -12.70 -4.82
C LEU A 34 -10.20 -13.41 -6.08
N ASN A 35 -9.38 -14.27 -6.69
CA ASN A 35 -9.84 -15.10 -7.81
C ASN A 35 -10.96 -16.07 -7.39
N ARG A 36 -10.88 -16.63 -6.18
CA ARG A 36 -11.94 -17.50 -5.63
C ARG A 36 -13.20 -16.70 -5.28
N VAL A 37 -13.06 -15.47 -4.79
CA VAL A 37 -14.18 -14.56 -4.51
C VAL A 37 -15.07 -14.39 -5.74
N ILE A 38 -14.49 -14.26 -6.93
CA ILE A 38 -15.24 -14.14 -8.19
C ILE A 38 -16.24 -15.31 -8.38
N ASP A 39 -15.86 -16.53 -8.03
CA ASP A 39 -16.72 -17.70 -8.26
C ASP A 39 -17.77 -17.89 -7.16
N ILE A 40 -17.46 -17.50 -5.91
CA ILE A 40 -18.36 -17.68 -4.76
C ILE A 40 -19.29 -16.48 -4.51
N ASN A 41 -19.01 -15.33 -5.12
CA ASN A 41 -19.75 -14.10 -4.85
C ASN A 41 -21.22 -14.23 -5.27
N HIS A 42 -22.12 -13.63 -4.48
CA HIS A 42 -23.51 -13.47 -4.87
C HIS A 42 -23.65 -12.20 -5.71
N TYR A 43 -24.08 -12.35 -6.97
CA TYR A 43 -24.25 -11.22 -7.88
C TYR A 43 -25.70 -10.75 -7.87
N PRO A 44 -25.97 -9.47 -7.52
CA PRO A 44 -27.34 -8.96 -7.43
C PRO A 44 -28.02 -8.81 -8.80
N ILE A 45 -27.23 -8.67 -9.87
CA ILE A 45 -27.71 -8.54 -11.25
C ILE A 45 -26.89 -9.44 -12.19
N PRO A 46 -27.50 -10.02 -13.24
CA PRO A 46 -26.84 -10.96 -14.14
C PRO A 46 -25.68 -10.34 -14.94
N GLU A 47 -25.74 -9.06 -15.29
CA GLU A 47 -24.70 -8.33 -16.02
C GLU A 47 -23.41 -8.23 -15.20
N ALA A 48 -23.54 -8.07 -13.88
CA ALA A 48 -22.42 -8.04 -12.95
C ALA A 48 -21.71 -9.41 -12.92
N LYS A 49 -22.48 -10.51 -12.90
CA LYS A 49 -21.94 -11.88 -12.94
C LYS A 49 -21.23 -12.15 -14.28
N LEU A 50 -21.89 -11.80 -15.39
CA LEU A 50 -21.36 -11.97 -16.73
C LEU A 50 -20.01 -11.25 -16.89
N SER A 51 -19.96 -9.97 -16.51
CA SER A 51 -18.73 -9.17 -16.56
C SER A 51 -17.62 -9.76 -15.70
N ASN A 52 -17.90 -10.14 -14.45
CA ASN A 52 -16.86 -10.64 -13.54
C ASN A 52 -16.34 -12.01 -13.96
N LEU A 53 -17.18 -12.91 -14.49
CA LEU A 53 -16.73 -14.22 -14.97
C LEU A 53 -15.94 -14.12 -16.28
N ARG A 54 -16.32 -13.22 -17.19
CA ARG A 54 -15.67 -13.04 -18.50
C ARG A 54 -14.28 -12.41 -18.41
N HIS A 55 -14.11 -11.43 -17.52
CA HIS A 55 -12.88 -10.63 -17.42
C HIS A 55 -12.06 -10.98 -16.17
N ARG A 56 -12.71 -11.48 -15.11
CA ARG A 56 -12.09 -11.84 -13.83
C ARG A 56 -11.18 -10.76 -13.21
N PRO A 57 -11.55 -9.46 -13.20
CA PRO A 57 -10.71 -8.42 -12.62
C PRO A 57 -10.65 -8.56 -11.10
N ILE A 58 -9.48 -8.28 -10.52
CA ILE A 58 -9.29 -8.12 -9.08
C ILE A 58 -8.61 -6.77 -8.82
N GLY A 59 -8.74 -6.26 -7.59
CA GLY A 59 -8.13 -5.00 -7.18
C GLY A 59 -7.37 -5.16 -5.88
N ILE A 60 -6.05 -5.29 -5.99
CA ILE A 60 -5.13 -5.30 -4.86
C ILE A 60 -4.67 -3.86 -4.63
N GLY A 61 -4.91 -3.36 -3.44
CA GLY A 61 -4.41 -2.07 -2.98
C GLY A 61 -3.48 -2.24 -1.78
N VAL A 62 -3.14 -1.12 -1.19
CA VAL A 62 -2.28 -1.04 -0.01
C VAL A 62 -2.90 -0.12 1.02
N GLN A 63 -2.42 -0.18 2.25
CA GLN A 63 -2.68 0.77 3.33
C GLN A 63 -1.41 0.90 4.16
N GLY A 64 -1.29 2.00 4.89
CA GLY A 64 -0.13 2.26 5.75
C GLY A 64 1.16 2.49 4.98
N LEU A 65 1.12 3.16 3.83
CA LEU A 65 2.34 3.58 3.14
C LEU A 65 3.14 4.59 3.98
N ALA A 66 2.46 5.60 4.54
CA ALA A 66 3.09 6.57 5.44
C ALA A 66 3.66 5.91 6.71
N ASP A 67 2.92 4.95 7.29
CA ASP A 67 3.40 4.12 8.40
C ASP A 67 4.70 3.39 8.06
N CYS A 68 4.73 2.73 6.90
CA CYS A 68 5.90 2.01 6.40
C CYS A 68 7.12 2.94 6.33
N PHE A 69 6.96 4.13 5.74
CA PHE A 69 8.06 5.11 5.66
C PHE A 69 8.49 5.63 7.04
N CYS A 70 7.55 5.89 7.96
CA CYS A 70 7.88 6.23 9.35
C CYS A 70 8.71 5.13 10.03
N MET A 71 8.34 3.86 9.86
CA MET A 71 9.05 2.73 10.46
C MET A 71 10.46 2.54 9.86
N LEU A 72 10.62 2.84 8.56
CA LEU A 72 11.91 2.83 7.86
C LEU A 72 12.76 4.08 8.10
N ARG A 73 12.22 5.10 8.79
CA ARG A 73 12.86 6.41 9.01
C ARG A 73 13.13 7.16 7.70
N TYR A 74 12.18 7.11 6.77
CA TYR A 74 12.22 7.86 5.51
C TYR A 74 11.16 8.97 5.51
N PRO A 75 11.57 10.24 5.29
CA PRO A 75 10.63 11.30 4.97
C PRO A 75 9.83 10.93 3.72
N PHE A 76 8.55 11.30 3.66
CA PHE A 76 7.66 10.85 2.59
C PHE A 76 8.14 11.29 1.19
N ASP A 77 8.80 12.44 1.11
CA ASP A 77 9.36 13.07 -0.08
C ASP A 77 10.85 12.76 -0.31
N SER A 78 11.45 11.89 0.50
CA SER A 78 12.86 11.49 0.35
C SER A 78 13.09 10.58 -0.84
N GLU A 79 14.33 10.57 -1.33
CA GLU A 79 14.76 9.68 -2.40
C GLU A 79 14.66 8.21 -1.99
N GLU A 80 14.97 7.89 -0.73
CA GLU A 80 14.82 6.55 -0.17
C GLU A 80 13.35 6.10 -0.13
N ALA A 81 12.42 6.98 0.26
CA ALA A 81 10.99 6.67 0.20
C ALA A 81 10.50 6.46 -1.24
N ARG A 82 11.01 7.25 -2.19
CA ARG A 82 10.72 7.10 -3.63
C ARG A 82 11.17 5.73 -4.14
N GLU A 83 12.38 5.30 -3.79
CA GLU A 83 12.91 4.00 -4.19
C GLU A 83 12.11 2.84 -3.58
N VAL A 84 11.83 2.92 -2.28
CA VAL A 84 11.00 1.90 -1.59
C VAL A 84 9.60 1.84 -2.20
N ASN A 85 8.99 2.97 -2.53
CA ASN A 85 7.70 3.03 -3.20
C ASN A 85 7.70 2.27 -4.53
N ILE A 86 8.69 2.54 -5.39
CA ILE A 86 8.84 1.85 -6.68
C ILE A 86 8.98 0.34 -6.44
N ASN A 87 9.89 -0.05 -5.55
CA ASN A 87 10.16 -1.45 -5.23
C ASN A 87 8.92 -2.19 -4.68
N ILE A 88 8.11 -1.55 -3.84
CA ILE A 88 6.88 -2.12 -3.28
C ILE A 88 5.89 -2.43 -4.41
N PHE A 89 5.57 -1.43 -5.23
CA PHE A 89 4.56 -1.58 -6.29
C PHE A 89 5.02 -2.50 -7.42
N GLU A 90 6.32 -2.47 -7.74
CA GLU A 90 6.91 -3.43 -8.67
C GLU A 90 6.76 -4.87 -8.16
N THR A 91 7.10 -5.10 -6.88
CA THR A 91 6.99 -6.43 -6.25
C THR A 91 5.55 -6.92 -6.18
N ILE A 92 4.60 -6.03 -5.85
CA ILE A 92 3.17 -6.35 -5.87
C ILE A 92 2.71 -6.72 -7.28
N TYR A 93 3.06 -5.94 -8.29
CA TYR A 93 2.60 -6.19 -9.66
C TYR A 93 3.20 -7.48 -10.23
N TYR A 94 4.52 -7.66 -10.11
CA TYR A 94 5.22 -8.86 -10.55
C TYR A 94 4.66 -10.13 -9.90
N SER A 95 4.51 -10.13 -8.58
CA SER A 95 3.98 -11.27 -7.82
C SER A 95 2.53 -11.58 -8.18
N ALA A 96 1.72 -10.54 -8.39
CA ALA A 96 0.33 -10.72 -8.76
C ALA A 96 0.19 -11.34 -10.16
N LEU A 97 0.98 -10.86 -11.13
CA LEU A 97 1.03 -11.43 -12.48
C LEU A 97 1.52 -12.88 -12.45
N LYS A 98 2.64 -13.14 -11.77
CA LYS A 98 3.20 -14.49 -11.61
C LYS A 98 2.14 -15.44 -11.04
N LYS A 99 1.44 -15.04 -9.99
CA LYS A 99 0.39 -15.87 -9.41
C LYS A 99 -0.81 -16.04 -10.34
N SER A 100 -1.23 -14.99 -11.05
CA SER A 100 -2.33 -15.07 -12.01
C SER A 100 -1.98 -15.97 -13.21
N CYS A 101 -0.72 -15.98 -13.64
CA CYS A 101 -0.20 -16.89 -14.67
C CYS A 101 -0.24 -18.36 -14.19
N LEU A 102 0.20 -18.63 -12.96
CA LEU A 102 0.10 -19.98 -12.36
C LEU A 102 -1.36 -20.46 -12.28
N LEU A 103 -2.31 -19.56 -11.97
CA LEU A 103 -3.74 -19.90 -11.98
C LEU A 103 -4.26 -20.13 -13.40
N ALA A 104 -3.71 -19.46 -14.41
CA ALA A 104 -4.06 -19.71 -15.81
C ALA A 104 -3.52 -21.05 -16.31
N GLN A 105 -2.35 -21.47 -15.84
CA GLN A 105 -1.83 -22.81 -16.10
C GLN A 105 -2.76 -23.90 -15.57
N GLU A 106 -3.39 -23.68 -14.41
CA GLU A 106 -4.31 -24.65 -13.78
C GLU A 106 -5.74 -24.59 -14.37
N TYR A 107 -6.27 -23.40 -14.60
CA TYR A 107 -7.70 -23.19 -14.92
C TYR A 107 -7.96 -22.60 -16.32
N GLY A 108 -6.91 -22.35 -17.09
CA GLY A 108 -6.94 -21.58 -18.33
C GLY A 108 -6.95 -20.05 -18.07
N PRO A 109 -6.62 -19.22 -19.08
CA PRO A 109 -6.74 -17.78 -18.98
C PRO A 109 -8.21 -17.33 -18.83
N TYR A 110 -8.44 -16.05 -18.49
CA TYR A 110 -9.79 -15.50 -18.52
C TYR A 110 -10.33 -15.44 -19.96
N GLU A 111 -11.67 -15.51 -20.11
CA GLU A 111 -12.33 -15.70 -21.42
C GLU A 111 -11.93 -14.65 -22.48
N SER A 112 -11.78 -13.40 -22.05
CA SER A 112 -11.44 -12.26 -22.92
C SER A 112 -9.93 -11.94 -22.96
N TYR A 113 -9.08 -12.91 -22.61
CA TYR A 113 -7.63 -12.76 -22.70
C TYR A 113 -7.11 -12.61 -24.14
N PRO A 114 -7.57 -13.40 -25.13
CA PRO A 114 -7.10 -13.26 -26.51
C PRO A 114 -7.35 -11.86 -27.06
N GLY A 115 -6.30 -11.22 -27.59
CA GLY A 115 -6.36 -9.86 -28.15
C GLY A 115 -6.16 -8.74 -27.13
N SER A 116 -6.03 -9.05 -25.84
CA SER A 116 -5.64 -8.07 -24.82
C SER A 116 -4.16 -7.66 -24.96
N PRO A 117 -3.75 -6.49 -24.45
CA PRO A 117 -2.34 -6.08 -24.49
C PRO A 117 -1.40 -7.09 -23.83
N ILE A 118 -1.80 -7.66 -22.69
CA ILE A 118 -1.00 -8.68 -22.00
C ILE A 118 -0.83 -9.96 -22.83
N SER A 119 -1.82 -10.31 -23.67
CA SER A 119 -1.68 -11.43 -24.63
C SER A 119 -0.69 -11.15 -25.75
N GLN A 120 -0.34 -9.89 -25.98
CA GLN A 120 0.69 -9.45 -26.91
C GLN A 120 2.03 -9.21 -26.21
N GLY A 121 2.14 -9.58 -24.92
CA GLY A 121 3.33 -9.36 -24.12
C GLY A 121 3.52 -7.91 -23.63
N ILE A 122 2.50 -7.06 -23.73
CA ILE A 122 2.52 -5.66 -23.27
C ILE A 122 1.97 -5.60 -21.85
N LEU A 123 2.84 -5.30 -20.88
CA LEU A 123 2.54 -5.11 -19.47
C LEU A 123 2.31 -3.63 -19.15
N GLN A 124 1.85 -3.35 -17.92
CA GLN A 124 1.43 -2.01 -17.52
C GLN A 124 2.55 -0.98 -17.69
N HIS A 125 3.77 -1.27 -17.25
CA HIS A 125 4.89 -0.30 -17.32
C HIS A 125 5.36 -0.04 -18.76
N ASP A 126 5.20 -1.01 -19.67
CA ASP A 126 5.47 -0.80 -21.10
C ASP A 126 4.56 0.27 -21.71
N MET A 127 3.28 0.28 -21.31
CA MET A 127 2.30 1.29 -21.76
C MET A 127 2.66 2.71 -21.30
N TRP A 128 3.55 2.83 -20.32
CA TRP A 128 4.07 4.10 -19.79
C TRP A 128 5.50 4.39 -20.26
N GLY A 129 6.07 3.56 -21.13
CA GLY A 129 7.46 3.71 -21.61
C GLY A 129 8.51 3.48 -20.53
N VAL A 130 8.16 2.80 -19.43
CA VAL A 130 9.09 2.46 -18.35
C VAL A 130 9.73 1.11 -18.67
N SER A 131 11.05 1.02 -18.57
CA SER A 131 11.80 -0.22 -18.83
C SER A 131 11.71 -1.20 -17.65
N ASP A 132 11.88 -2.49 -17.94
CA ASP A 132 12.01 -3.53 -16.92
C ASP A 132 13.15 -3.17 -15.93
N SER A 133 12.89 -3.32 -14.64
CA SER A 133 13.94 -3.19 -13.62
C SER A 133 14.71 -4.49 -13.46
N SER A 134 15.90 -4.43 -12.86
CA SER A 134 16.71 -5.60 -12.51
C SER A 134 16.22 -6.36 -11.27
N ARG A 135 15.16 -5.89 -10.59
CA ARG A 135 14.67 -6.48 -9.33
C ARG A 135 14.05 -7.87 -9.53
N HIS A 136 13.33 -8.03 -10.63
CA HIS A 136 12.56 -9.24 -10.95
C HIS A 136 12.88 -9.71 -12.37
N ASP A 137 12.73 -11.02 -12.62
CA ASP A 137 12.94 -11.60 -13.95
C ASP A 137 11.69 -11.43 -14.83
N TRP A 138 11.51 -10.20 -15.34
CA TRP A 138 10.42 -9.84 -16.23
C TRP A 138 10.42 -10.64 -17.54
N ALA A 139 11.60 -11.02 -18.03
CA ALA A 139 11.74 -11.82 -19.25
C ALA A 139 11.17 -13.23 -19.06
N ALA A 140 11.51 -13.89 -17.95
CA ALA A 140 10.95 -15.19 -17.60
C ALA A 140 9.42 -15.11 -17.41
N LEU A 141 8.94 -14.08 -16.70
CA LEU A 141 7.50 -13.90 -16.49
C LEU A 141 6.74 -13.67 -17.80
N ARG A 142 7.29 -12.88 -18.73
CA ARG A 142 6.69 -12.68 -20.08
C ARG A 142 6.66 -13.99 -20.86
N ALA A 143 7.69 -14.82 -20.77
CA ALA A 143 7.73 -16.14 -21.41
C ALA A 143 6.63 -17.07 -20.85
N ASP A 144 6.45 -17.08 -19.52
CA ASP A 144 5.38 -17.85 -18.88
C ASP A 144 3.98 -17.32 -19.28
N ILE A 145 3.78 -16.00 -19.29
CA ILE A 145 2.52 -15.38 -19.72
C ILE A 145 2.23 -15.69 -21.20
N ALA A 146 3.23 -15.67 -22.07
CA ALA A 146 3.07 -16.02 -23.48
C ALA A 146 2.62 -17.49 -23.65
N LYS A 147 3.08 -18.38 -22.76
CA LYS A 147 2.76 -19.81 -22.79
C LYS A 147 1.41 -20.15 -22.17
N TYR A 148 1.08 -19.57 -21.03
CA TYR A 148 -0.07 -19.98 -20.21
C TYR A 148 -1.19 -18.92 -20.12
N GLY A 149 -0.88 -17.67 -20.46
CA GLY A 149 -1.73 -16.52 -20.22
C GLY A 149 -1.81 -16.13 -18.75
N VAL A 150 -2.83 -15.34 -18.41
CA VAL A 150 -3.14 -14.96 -17.02
C VAL A 150 -4.62 -15.16 -16.71
N ARG A 151 -4.94 -15.39 -15.44
CA ARG A 151 -6.30 -15.72 -14.99
C ARG A 151 -7.16 -14.48 -14.73
N ASN A 152 -6.56 -13.31 -14.58
CA ASN A 152 -7.24 -12.06 -14.21
C ASN A 152 -6.85 -10.95 -15.17
N SER A 153 -7.83 -10.18 -15.67
CA SER A 153 -7.58 -9.09 -16.63
C SER A 153 -6.90 -7.87 -16.00
N LEU A 154 -7.21 -7.58 -14.74
CA LEU A 154 -6.68 -6.47 -13.95
C LEU A 154 -6.35 -6.99 -12.55
N LEU A 155 -5.31 -6.43 -11.93
CA LEU A 155 -4.74 -6.95 -10.69
C LEU A 155 -4.66 -5.90 -9.57
N ILE A 156 -4.16 -4.70 -9.87
CA ILE A 156 -3.75 -3.72 -8.87
C ILE A 156 -4.64 -2.48 -8.98
N ALA A 157 -5.20 -2.04 -7.86
CA ALA A 157 -6.05 -0.86 -7.76
C ALA A 157 -6.02 -0.33 -6.31
N PRO A 158 -5.07 0.55 -5.96
CA PRO A 158 -5.05 1.21 -4.66
C PRO A 158 -6.35 1.96 -4.42
N MET A 159 -7.11 1.55 -3.40
CA MET A 159 -8.42 2.08 -3.05
C MET A 159 -8.33 2.93 -1.78
N PRO A 160 -9.34 3.77 -1.50
CA PRO A 160 -9.54 4.31 -0.15
C PRO A 160 -9.73 3.16 0.85
N THR A 161 -9.00 3.21 1.96
CA THR A 161 -9.03 2.17 3.00
C THR A 161 -9.56 2.71 4.33
N ALA A 162 -10.41 3.73 4.32
CA ALA A 162 -10.86 4.46 5.51
C ALA A 162 -11.22 3.57 6.70
N THR A 163 -12.12 2.60 6.52
CA THR A 163 -12.53 1.72 7.63
C THR A 163 -11.48 0.65 7.94
N THR A 164 -10.89 0.02 6.92
CA THR A 164 -9.93 -1.09 7.13
C THR A 164 -8.62 -0.61 7.73
N ALA A 165 -8.09 0.54 7.30
CA ALA A 165 -6.91 1.16 7.86
C ALA A 165 -7.11 1.52 9.33
N GLN A 166 -8.29 2.02 9.70
CA GLN A 166 -8.63 2.26 11.10
C GLN A 166 -8.69 0.97 11.93
N ILE A 167 -9.19 -0.14 11.36
CA ILE A 167 -9.19 -1.45 12.04
C ILE A 167 -7.75 -1.94 12.29
N PHE A 168 -6.86 -1.80 11.31
CA PHE A 168 -5.45 -2.18 11.44
C PHE A 168 -4.59 -1.12 12.16
N GLY A 169 -5.15 0.05 12.45
CA GLY A 169 -4.43 1.18 13.05
C GLY A 169 -3.37 1.80 12.13
N ASN A 170 -3.55 1.73 10.82
CA ASN A 170 -2.68 2.34 9.80
C ASN A 170 -3.25 3.66 9.28
N ASN A 171 -2.40 4.45 8.62
CA ASN A 171 -2.80 5.54 7.74
C ASN A 171 -3.48 5.01 6.47
N GLU A 172 -4.30 5.84 5.86
CA GLU A 172 -5.11 5.47 4.71
C GLU A 172 -4.27 5.29 3.44
N SER A 173 -4.54 4.20 2.72
CA SER A 173 -4.06 3.95 1.37
C SER A 173 -2.58 4.27 1.16
N ILE A 174 -2.28 5.05 0.12
CA ILE A 174 -0.97 5.59 -0.23
C ILE A 174 -0.76 7.03 0.27
N GLU A 175 -1.64 7.53 1.14
CA GLU A 175 -1.64 8.93 1.53
C GLU A 175 -0.56 9.23 2.57
N PRO A 176 0.02 10.44 2.58
CA PRO A 176 0.79 10.93 3.71
C PRO A 176 -0.10 11.09 4.96
N PHE A 177 0.49 11.24 6.14
CA PHE A 177 -0.29 11.67 7.31
C PHE A 177 -0.82 13.08 7.06
N THR A 178 -2.12 13.28 7.23
CA THR A 178 -2.77 14.58 7.07
C THR A 178 -2.50 15.50 8.26
N SER A 179 -2.35 14.93 9.45
CA SER A 179 -1.93 15.64 10.67
C SER A 179 -1.31 14.66 11.66
N ASN A 180 -0.36 15.13 12.48
CA ASN A 180 0.11 14.35 13.63
C ASN A 180 -0.83 14.41 14.84
N PHE A 181 -1.90 15.19 14.77
CA PHE A 181 -2.85 15.35 15.85
C PHE A 181 -4.26 15.50 15.29
N TYR A 182 -5.12 14.51 15.52
CA TYR A 182 -6.48 14.53 14.98
C TYR A 182 -7.51 14.09 16.03
N THR A 183 -8.73 14.60 15.87
CA THR A 183 -9.85 14.25 16.75
C THR A 183 -10.65 13.10 16.15
N ARG A 184 -10.71 11.98 16.87
CA ARG A 184 -11.54 10.82 16.53
C ARG A 184 -12.87 10.90 17.28
N ARG A 185 -13.97 10.96 16.52
CA ARG A 185 -15.33 10.89 17.07
C ARG A 185 -15.80 9.44 17.14
N VAL A 186 -16.24 9.01 18.32
CA VAL A 186 -16.91 7.71 18.54
C VAL A 186 -18.19 7.95 19.34
N LEU A 187 -19.03 6.92 19.49
CA LEU A 187 -20.30 7.02 20.22
C LEU A 187 -20.14 7.51 21.67
N SER A 188 -18.98 7.22 22.30
CA SER A 188 -18.65 7.62 23.67
C SER A 188 -18.00 9.01 23.80
N GLY A 189 -17.86 9.76 22.70
CA GLY A 189 -17.29 11.12 22.71
C GLY A 189 -16.19 11.34 21.68
N GLU A 190 -15.48 12.45 21.83
CA GLU A 190 -14.35 12.84 21.00
C GLU A 190 -13.02 12.52 21.71
N PHE A 191 -12.13 11.81 21.03
CA PHE A 191 -10.83 11.44 21.54
C PHE A 191 -9.74 12.08 20.68
N GLN A 192 -8.81 12.77 21.32
CA GLN A 192 -7.62 13.29 20.64
C GLN A 192 -6.62 12.15 20.42
N VAL A 193 -6.21 11.95 19.17
CA VAL A 193 -5.25 10.93 18.77
C VAL A 193 -4.02 11.61 18.19
N VAL A 194 -2.86 11.24 18.73
CA VAL A 194 -1.55 11.69 18.25
C VAL A 194 -1.00 10.61 17.33
N ASN A 195 -0.27 11.00 16.29
CA ASN A 195 0.49 10.07 15.46
C ASN A 195 1.38 9.18 16.35
N LYS A 196 1.10 7.88 16.36
CA LYS A 196 1.73 6.91 17.24
C LYS A 196 3.26 6.84 17.07
N TYR A 197 3.77 7.10 15.87
CA TYR A 197 5.22 7.11 15.62
C TYR A 197 5.87 8.34 16.24
N LEU A 198 5.28 9.52 16.03
CA LEU A 198 5.74 10.76 16.66
C LEU A 198 5.66 10.66 18.19
N LEU A 199 4.53 10.19 18.73
CA LEU A 199 4.36 10.02 20.17
C LEU A 199 5.45 9.13 20.75
N LYS A 200 5.73 7.99 20.11
CA LYS A 200 6.79 7.08 20.52
C LYS A 200 8.15 7.78 20.52
N ASP A 201 8.50 8.48 19.44
CA ASP A 201 9.77 9.18 19.35
C ASP A 201 9.91 10.28 20.43
N LEU A 202 8.84 11.01 20.73
CA LEU A 202 8.84 12.04 21.78
C LEU A 202 8.95 11.43 23.18
N VAL A 203 8.31 10.30 23.44
CA VAL A 203 8.44 9.57 24.71
C VAL A 203 9.86 9.03 24.88
N ASP A 204 10.41 8.39 23.84
CA ASP A 204 11.78 7.84 23.85
C ASP A 204 12.84 8.94 24.06
N ALA A 205 12.51 10.18 23.68
CA ALA A 205 13.37 11.35 23.86
C ALA A 205 13.14 12.10 25.19
N GLY A 206 12.16 11.70 26.00
CA GLY A 206 11.78 12.43 27.22
C GLY A 206 11.12 13.80 26.97
N LEU A 207 10.60 14.02 25.75
CA LEU A 207 9.99 15.28 25.31
C LEU A 207 8.46 15.30 25.40
N TRP A 208 7.82 14.18 25.71
CA TRP A 208 6.37 14.09 25.81
C TRP A 208 5.85 14.59 27.16
N ASN A 209 5.16 15.73 27.15
CA ASN A 209 4.49 16.34 28.31
C ASN A 209 3.24 17.15 27.87
N ASP A 210 2.51 17.70 28.83
CA ASP A 210 1.30 18.49 28.55
C ASP A 210 1.58 19.74 27.71
N ASP A 211 2.75 20.38 27.88
CA ASP A 211 3.16 21.52 27.06
C ASP A 211 3.35 21.12 25.59
N MET A 212 4.02 19.99 25.33
CA MET A 212 4.20 19.43 24.00
C MET A 212 2.85 19.10 23.35
N LYS A 213 1.92 18.52 24.12
CA LYS A 213 0.56 18.25 23.64
C LYS A 213 -0.17 19.55 23.26
N ASN A 214 -0.05 20.60 24.08
CA ASN A 214 -0.64 21.92 23.80
C ASN A 214 -0.01 22.58 22.56
N VAL A 215 1.30 22.43 22.37
CA VAL A 215 2.00 22.91 21.16
C VAL A 215 1.47 22.19 19.92
N LEU A 216 1.38 20.86 19.94
CA LEU A 216 0.80 20.11 18.82
C LEU A 216 -0.64 20.54 18.53
N LEU A 217 -1.45 20.77 19.56
CA LEU A 217 -2.82 21.26 19.38
C LEU A 217 -2.84 22.66 18.76
N HIS A 218 -2.00 23.58 19.24
CA HIS A 218 -1.93 24.96 18.76
C HIS A 218 -1.53 25.05 17.28
N PHE A 219 -0.62 24.17 16.84
CA PHE A 219 -0.13 24.11 15.46
C PHE A 219 -0.84 23.04 14.61
N ASN A 220 -2.04 22.59 14.99
CA ASN A 220 -2.84 21.61 14.24
C ASN A 220 -2.08 20.31 13.88
N GLY A 221 -1.17 19.88 14.76
CA GLY A 221 -0.33 18.70 14.59
C GLY A 221 0.96 18.92 13.80
N SER A 222 1.26 20.15 13.37
CA SER A 222 2.53 20.48 12.73
C SER A 222 3.66 20.51 13.77
N VAL A 223 4.74 19.77 13.48
CA VAL A 223 5.94 19.74 14.32
C VAL A 223 6.99 20.76 13.88
N GLN A 224 6.88 21.30 12.65
CA GLN A 224 7.87 22.24 12.12
C GLN A 224 7.85 23.57 12.89
N VAL A 225 6.66 24.13 13.10
CA VAL A 225 6.51 25.46 13.71
C VAL A 225 6.62 25.40 15.23
N GLY A 226 5.99 24.39 15.85
CA GLY A 226 5.96 24.27 17.31
C GLY A 226 7.29 23.96 17.96
N PHE A 227 8.11 23.10 17.32
CA PHE A 227 9.40 22.69 17.89
C PHE A 227 10.46 23.79 17.73
N PHE A 228 10.39 24.56 16.64
CA PHE A 228 11.27 25.70 16.40
C PHE A 228 11.06 26.81 17.43
N VAL A 229 9.80 27.15 17.71
CA VAL A 229 9.47 28.30 18.58
C VAL A 229 9.64 27.99 20.07
N PHE A 230 9.34 26.76 20.52
CA PHE A 230 9.27 26.47 21.96
C PHE A 230 10.40 25.62 22.52
N PHE A 231 11.07 24.80 21.70
CA PHE A 231 12.01 23.79 22.22
C PHE A 231 13.39 23.80 21.54
N ASN A 232 13.59 24.55 20.46
CA ASN A 232 14.87 24.65 19.73
C ASN A 232 15.44 23.27 19.32
N LEU A 233 14.54 22.40 18.82
CA LEU A 233 14.78 20.97 18.56
C LEU A 233 15.02 20.62 17.08
N GLU A 234 15.64 21.50 16.29
CA GLU A 234 15.95 21.21 14.87
C GLU A 234 16.65 19.86 14.69
N HIS A 235 17.64 19.58 15.53
CA HIS A 235 18.39 18.33 15.50
C HIS A 235 17.54 17.09 15.82
N PHE A 236 16.45 17.22 16.56
CA PHE A 236 15.60 16.06 16.90
C PHE A 236 14.79 15.59 15.70
N ILE A 237 14.21 16.52 14.94
CA ILE A 237 13.43 16.22 13.73
C ILE A 237 14.36 15.68 12.63
N ASP A 238 15.53 16.30 12.45
CA ASP A 238 16.48 15.89 11.41
C ASP A 238 17.20 14.58 11.75
N SER A 239 17.60 14.35 13.02
CA SER A 239 18.29 13.12 13.43
C SER A 239 17.39 11.88 13.42
N ARG A 240 16.08 12.04 13.65
CA ARG A 240 15.11 10.94 13.63
C ARG A 240 14.44 10.76 12.26
N ARG A 241 14.73 11.64 11.30
CA ARG A 241 14.04 11.73 10.00
C ARG A 241 12.51 11.67 10.15
N THR A 242 12.01 12.25 11.24
CA THR A 242 10.58 12.26 11.55
C THR A 242 9.88 13.04 10.45
N GLN A 243 8.84 12.46 9.84
CA GLN A 243 8.22 13.04 8.65
C GLN A 243 7.86 14.52 8.90
N LYS A 244 8.49 15.38 8.10
CA LYS A 244 8.30 16.83 8.11
C LYS A 244 6.91 17.09 7.56
N PHE A 245 5.92 17.21 8.43
CA PHE A 245 4.56 17.54 8.01
C PHE A 245 4.28 19.03 8.20
N VAL A 246 3.59 19.59 7.20
CA VAL A 246 3.19 21.00 7.04
C VAL A 246 2.28 21.42 8.18
#